data_AF-K9BM83-F1
#
_entry.id   AF-K9BM83-F1
#
_cell.length_a   1.000
_cell.length_b   1.000
_cell.length_c   1.000
_cell.angle_alpha   90.00
_cell.angle_beta   90.00
_cell.angle_gamma   90.00
#
_symmetry.space_group_name_H-M   'P 1'
#
loop_
_entity.id
_entity.type
_entity.pdbx_description
1 polymer ?
#
loop_
_entity_poly.entity_id
_entity_poly.type
_entity_poly.pdbx_seq_one_letter_code
_entity_poly.pdbx_strand_id
1 'polypeptide(L)'
;MTTDIYPTSSFADALVSMALDDKIGRRTVDELDLENIYRTYYEVVDYFGTPLAAEFCTTIDDSNLSFEELVTNLCDAVCCTAYRQNNKLKLYFERPTDNSVLLFNFRNIYPETY
;
A
#
# COMPACT_ATOMS: atom_id res chain seq x y z
N MET A 1 -1.02 19.51 -18.18
CA MET A 1 -0.73 19.26 -16.76
C MET A 1 0.60 19.93 -16.46
N THR A 2 0.69 20.68 -15.37
CA THR A 2 1.93 21.36 -14.96
C THR A 2 3.00 20.32 -14.62
N THR A 3 4.22 20.50 -15.12
CA THR A 3 5.41 19.67 -14.83
C THR A 3 6.10 20.06 -13.52
N ASP A 4 5.44 20.90 -12.72
CA ASP A 4 6.00 21.42 -11.48
C ASP A 4 6.04 20.31 -10.42
N ILE A 5 7.22 20.12 -9.84
CA ILE A 5 7.48 19.11 -8.80
C ILE A 5 7.35 19.80 -7.45
N TYR A 6 6.52 19.24 -6.57
CA TYR A 6 6.34 19.74 -5.22
C TYR A 6 6.86 18.72 -4.21
N PRO A 7 7.54 19.16 -3.13
CA PRO A 7 7.90 18.27 -2.04
C PRO A 7 6.63 17.78 -1.33
N THR A 8 6.58 16.50 -1.01
CA THR A 8 5.50 15.88 -0.24
C THR A 8 6.08 14.97 0.83
N SER A 9 5.45 14.92 2.00
CA SER A 9 5.72 13.90 3.02
C SER A 9 4.69 12.76 2.97
N SER A 10 3.62 12.89 2.19
CA SER A 10 2.56 11.87 2.11
C SER A 10 3.05 10.60 1.44
N PHE A 11 2.87 9.46 2.09
CA PHE A 11 3.22 8.16 1.49
C PHE A 11 2.38 7.87 0.23
N ALA A 12 1.14 8.34 0.16
CA ALA A 12 0.25 8.12 -0.99
C ALA A 12 0.75 8.87 -2.22
N ASP A 13 1.15 10.13 -2.06
CA ASP A 13 1.72 10.92 -3.15
C ASP A 13 3.08 10.37 -3.58
N ALA A 14 3.91 9.94 -2.62
CA ALA A 14 5.18 9.27 -2.90
C ALA A 14 4.96 7.98 -3.72
N LEU A 15 4.00 7.13 -3.32
CA LEU A 15 3.66 5.90 -4.04
C LEU A 15 3.22 6.18 -5.47
N VAL A 16 2.30 7.12 -5.66
CA VAL A 16 1.76 7.47 -6.98
C VAL A 16 2.86 8.04 -7.87
N SER A 17 3.71 8.92 -7.33
CA SER A 17 4.86 9.48 -8.03
C SER A 17 5.84 8.40 -8.48
N MET A 18 6.23 7.49 -7.57
CA MET A 18 7.14 6.38 -7.86
C MET A 18 6.55 5.40 -8.89
N ALA A 19 5.25 5.15 -8.84
CA ALA A 19 4.59 4.24 -9.77
C ALA A 19 4.51 4.80 -11.19
N LEU A 20 4.26 6.10 -11.35
CA LEU A 20 4.16 6.78 -12.64
C LEU A 20 5.52 7.15 -13.24
N ASP A 21 6.60 7.10 -12.45
CA ASP A 21 7.94 7.45 -12.91
C ASP A 21 8.48 6.49 -13.99
N ASP A 22 9.08 7.05 -15.04
CA ASP A 22 9.59 6.34 -16.22
C ASP A 22 10.82 5.45 -15.93
N LYS A 23 11.48 5.61 -14.80
CA LYS A 23 12.65 4.82 -14.39
C LYS A 23 12.32 3.80 -13.32
N ILE A 24 11.36 4.10 -12.45
CA ILE A 24 10.98 3.25 -11.32
C ILE A 24 9.82 2.32 -11.72
N GLY A 25 8.58 2.82 -11.75
CA GLY A 25 7.39 1.98 -11.88
C GLY A 25 6.94 1.75 -13.33
N ARG A 26 7.08 2.74 -14.21
CA ARG A 26 6.55 2.74 -15.60
C ARG A 26 5.08 2.30 -15.68
N ARG A 27 4.29 2.62 -14.67
CA ARG A 27 2.87 2.30 -14.65
C ARG A 27 2.05 3.44 -15.22
N THR A 28 0.86 3.08 -15.66
CA THR A 28 -0.16 4.03 -16.06
C THR A 28 -1.13 4.29 -14.91
N VAL A 29 -1.82 5.43 -14.96
CA VAL A 29 -2.84 5.79 -13.96
C VAL A 29 -3.95 4.72 -13.87
N ASP A 30 -4.25 4.03 -14.98
CA ASP A 30 -5.27 2.97 -15.02
C ASP A 30 -4.88 1.72 -14.22
N GLU A 31 -3.59 1.50 -14.01
CA GLU A 31 -3.04 0.40 -13.20
C GLU A 31 -2.98 0.74 -11.71
N LEU A 32 -3.35 1.95 -11.31
CA LEU A 32 -3.39 2.41 -9.92
C LEU A 32 -4.84 2.61 -9.48
N ASP A 33 -5.21 2.03 -8.34
CA ASP A 33 -6.48 2.38 -7.69
C ASP A 33 -6.28 3.60 -6.79
N LEU A 34 -6.23 4.79 -7.42
CA LEU A 34 -6.00 6.05 -6.72
C LEU A 34 -7.03 6.28 -5.60
N GLU A 35 -8.30 5.93 -5.83
CA GLU A 35 -9.34 6.05 -4.83
C GLU A 35 -9.02 5.21 -3.59
N ASN A 36 -8.63 3.94 -3.79
CA ASN A 36 -8.24 3.09 -2.68
C ASN A 36 -6.97 3.60 -1.97
N ILE A 37 -5.95 4.03 -2.70
CA ILE A 37 -4.68 4.52 -2.13
C ILE A 37 -4.95 5.73 -1.21
N TYR A 38 -5.67 6.74 -1.71
CA TYR A 38 -5.97 7.93 -0.91
C TYR A 38 -6.99 7.65 0.20
N ARG A 39 -7.92 6.72 0.01
CA ARG A 39 -8.80 6.27 1.12
C ARG A 39 -7.98 5.63 2.24
N THR A 40 -7.04 4.75 1.90
CA THR A 40 -6.14 4.12 2.88
C THR A 40 -5.27 5.16 3.59
N TYR A 41 -4.81 6.20 2.90
CA TYR A 41 -4.14 7.34 3.54
C TYR A 41 -5.00 7.96 4.65
N TYR A 42 -6.25 8.31 4.34
CA TYR A 42 -7.14 8.89 5.34
C TYR A 42 -7.49 7.92 6.48
N GLU A 43 -7.61 6.61 6.21
CA GLU A 43 -7.82 5.59 7.24
C GLU A 43 -6.65 5.52 8.23
N VAL A 44 -5.41 5.60 7.75
CA VAL A 44 -4.21 5.64 8.61
C VAL A 44 -4.21 6.90 9.47
N VAL A 45 -4.46 8.07 8.87
CA VAL A 45 -4.49 9.35 9.59
C VAL A 45 -5.58 9.38 10.65
N ASP A 46 -6.77 8.88 10.33
CA ASP A 46 -7.90 8.81 11.26
C ASP A 46 -7.63 7.83 12.42
N TYR A 47 -7.05 6.66 12.12
CA TYR A 47 -6.74 5.66 13.14
C TYR A 47 -5.70 6.14 14.17
N PHE A 48 -4.62 6.78 13.71
CA PHE A 48 -3.58 7.30 14.61
C PHE A 48 -3.88 8.70 15.14
N GLY A 49 -4.87 9.41 14.59
CA GLY A 49 -5.22 10.77 14.95
C GLY A 49 -4.17 11.82 14.56
N THR A 50 -3.21 11.47 13.70
CA THR A 50 -2.13 12.36 13.26
C THR A 50 -1.71 12.10 11.82
N PRO A 51 -1.50 13.15 11.00
CA PRO A 51 -1.00 12.99 9.63
C PRO A 51 0.44 12.45 9.59
N LEU A 52 1.20 12.60 10.68
CA LEU A 52 2.58 12.11 10.78
C LEU A 52 2.70 10.58 10.64
N ALA A 53 1.64 9.84 10.98
CA ALA A 53 1.61 8.38 10.84
C ALA A 53 1.48 7.92 9.37
N ALA A 54 1.07 8.83 8.48
CA ALA A 54 0.96 8.57 7.05
C ALA A 54 2.11 9.24 6.26
N GLU A 55 3.23 9.53 6.93
CA GLU A 55 4.41 10.08 6.29
C GLU A 55 5.37 9.01 5.77
N PHE A 56 6.00 9.33 4.64
CA PHE A 56 7.09 8.55 4.10
C PHE A 56 8.36 8.76 4.92
N CYS A 57 8.69 7.79 5.76
CA CYS A 57 9.84 7.84 6.68
C CYS A 57 10.85 6.69 6.45
N THR A 58 11.05 6.25 5.21
CA THR A 58 12.00 5.17 4.89
C THR A 58 13.21 5.66 4.11
N THR A 59 14.35 4.99 4.28
CA THR A 59 15.59 5.29 3.55
C THR A 59 15.76 4.24 2.46
N ILE A 60 15.97 4.69 1.22
CA ILE A 60 16.30 3.83 0.08
C ILE A 60 17.78 4.05 -0.21
N ASP A 61 18.61 3.09 0.15
CA ASP A 61 20.08 3.16 0.03
C ASP A 61 20.65 2.25 -1.08
N ASP A 62 19.88 1.26 -1.55
CA ASP A 62 20.29 0.37 -2.63
C ASP A 62 19.70 0.79 -3.99
N SER A 63 20.56 0.81 -5.00
CA SER A 63 20.23 1.10 -6.40
C SER A 63 19.65 -0.09 -7.18
N ASN A 64 19.69 -1.31 -6.62
CA ASN A 64 19.21 -2.53 -7.27
C ASN A 64 17.80 -2.95 -6.82
N LEU A 65 17.06 -2.08 -6.13
CA LEU A 65 15.70 -2.40 -5.69
C LEU A 65 14.72 -2.39 -6.86
N SER A 66 13.90 -3.44 -6.93
CA SER A 66 12.75 -3.49 -7.81
C SER A 66 11.65 -2.53 -7.35
N PHE A 67 10.76 -2.16 -8.27
CA PHE A 67 9.59 -1.36 -7.95
C PHE A 67 8.75 -2.02 -6.85
N GLU A 68 8.57 -3.33 -6.93
CA GLU A 68 7.78 -4.10 -5.96
C GLU A 68 8.39 -4.07 -4.56
N GLU A 69 9.72 -4.13 -4.45
CA GLU A 69 10.43 -3.97 -3.16
C GLU A 69 10.30 -2.55 -2.62
N LEU A 70 10.42 -1.54 -3.49
CA LEU A 70 10.23 -0.14 -3.11
C LEU A 70 8.81 0.12 -2.58
N VAL A 71 7.79 -0.42 -3.24
CA VAL A 71 6.40 -0.33 -2.79
C VAL A 71 6.22 -1.04 -1.46
N THR A 72 6.84 -2.21 -1.27
CA THR A 72 6.76 -2.96 -0.01
C THR A 72 7.41 -2.16 1.13
N ASN A 73 8.62 -1.66 0.93
CA ASN A 73 9.33 -0.82 1.91
C ASN A 73 8.54 0.44 2.30
N LEU A 74 7.86 1.05 1.33
CA LEU A 74 6.97 2.18 1.57
C LEU A 74 5.77 1.78 2.43
N CYS A 75 5.11 0.67 2.08
CA CYS A 75 3.90 0.21 2.76
C CYS A 75 4.20 -0.27 4.19
N ASP A 76 5.33 -0.93 4.40
CA ASP A 76 5.78 -1.38 5.73
C ASP A 76 5.99 -0.22 6.70
N ALA A 77 6.47 0.93 6.20
CA ALA A 77 6.66 2.13 7.01
C ALA A 77 5.35 2.74 7.53
N VAL A 78 4.22 2.48 6.86
CA VAL A 78 2.88 3.00 7.20
C VAL A 78 1.89 1.90 7.60
N CYS A 79 2.40 0.72 7.98
CA CYS A 79 1.59 -0.45 8.38
C CYS A 79 0.52 -0.84 7.34
N CYS A 80 0.84 -0.70 6.07
CA CYS A 80 -0.01 -1.10 4.96
C CYS A 80 0.59 -2.32 4.25
N THR A 81 -0.26 -3.08 3.56
CA THR A 81 0.14 -4.16 2.66
C THR A 81 -0.30 -3.82 1.26
N ALA A 82 0.64 -3.80 0.32
CA ALA A 82 0.34 -3.64 -1.08
C ALA A 82 -0.10 -4.99 -1.70
N TYR A 83 -1.13 -4.94 -2.53
CA TYR A 83 -1.60 -6.10 -3.28
C TYR A 83 -2.11 -5.69 -4.65
N ARG A 84 -2.21 -6.67 -5.56
CA ARG A 84 -2.78 -6.45 -6.89
C ARG A 84 -4.10 -7.19 -7.05
N GLN A 85 -5.10 -6.50 -7.53
CA GLN A 85 -6.40 -7.07 -7.86
C GLN A 85 -6.91 -6.46 -9.16
N ASN A 86 -7.34 -7.29 -10.11
CA ASN A 86 -7.81 -6.85 -11.43
C ASN A 86 -6.79 -5.95 -12.16
N ASN A 87 -5.51 -6.33 -12.08
CA ASN A 87 -4.36 -5.57 -12.59
C ASN A 87 -4.12 -4.19 -11.94
N LYS A 88 -4.92 -3.79 -10.95
CA LYS A 88 -4.74 -2.54 -10.20
C LYS A 88 -3.93 -2.76 -8.94
N LEU A 89 -3.00 -1.84 -8.67
CA LEU A 89 -2.31 -1.74 -7.39
C LEU A 89 -3.26 -1.15 -6.36
N LYS A 90 -3.37 -1.83 -5.23
CA LYS A 90 -4.23 -1.51 -4.10
C LYS A 90 -3.46 -1.62 -2.80
N LEU A 91 -3.95 -0.93 -1.77
CA LEU A 91 -3.42 -0.93 -0.43
C LEU A 91 -4.46 -1.45 0.56
N TYR A 92 -3.96 -2.16 1.56
CA TYR A 92 -4.71 -2.65 2.69
C TYR A 92 -4.03 -2.16 3.96
N PHE A 93 -4.74 -1.42 4.81
CA PHE A 93 -4.21 -0.99 6.10
C PHE A 93 -4.39 -2.10 7.14
N GLU A 94 -3.30 -2.54 7.76
CA GLU A 94 -3.34 -3.54 8.82
C GLU A 94 -3.70 -2.89 10.15
N ARG A 95 -4.96 -3.08 10.56
CA ARG A 95 -5.47 -2.65 11.87
C ARG A 95 -6.10 -3.80 12.62
N PRO A 96 -6.18 -3.74 13.96
CA PRO A 96 -6.92 -4.72 14.75
C PRO A 96 -8.34 -4.86 14.22
N THR A 97 -8.75 -6.10 13.99
CA THR A 97 -10.12 -6.43 13.60
C THR A 97 -10.86 -6.92 14.84
N ASP A 98 -12.10 -6.46 15.04
CA ASP A 98 -12.90 -6.85 16.20
C ASP A 98 -13.23 -8.35 16.21
N ASN A 99 -13.22 -8.97 15.03
CA ASN A 99 -13.51 -10.39 14.85
C ASN A 99 -12.28 -11.12 14.32
N SER A 100 -11.83 -12.14 15.04
CA SER A 100 -10.86 -13.09 14.51
C SER A 100 -11.52 -13.91 13.39
N VAL A 101 -11.11 -13.70 12.15
CA VAL A 101 -11.58 -14.51 11.02
C VAL A 101 -10.80 -15.81 11.02
N LEU A 102 -11.37 -16.86 11.61
CA LEU A 102 -10.81 -18.21 11.51
C LEU A 102 -11.05 -18.74 10.08
N LEU A 103 -9.99 -18.98 9.32
CA LEU A 103 -10.11 -19.55 7.97
C LEU A 103 -10.47 -21.04 8.10
N PHE A 104 -11.74 -21.40 7.93
CA PHE A 104 -12.15 -22.81 7.82
C PHE A 104 -11.72 -23.37 6.46
N ASN A 105 -10.66 -24.16 6.43
CA ASN A 105 -10.27 -24.96 5.27
C ASN A 105 -10.57 -26.45 5.52
N PHE A 106 -10.39 -27.29 4.49
CA PHE A 106 -10.54 -28.74 4.57
C PHE A 106 -9.59 -29.41 5.59
N ARG A 107 -8.62 -28.69 6.15
CA ARG A 107 -7.78 -29.16 7.28
C ARG A 107 -8.41 -28.93 8.66
N ASN A 108 -9.49 -28.14 8.72
CA ASN A 108 -10.21 -27.80 9.96
C ASN A 108 -11.52 -28.60 10.12
N ILE A 109 -11.79 -29.56 9.23
CA ILE A 109 -12.94 -30.45 9.29
C ILE A 109 -12.46 -31.83 9.74
N TYR A 110 -13.12 -32.43 10.73
CA TYR A 110 -12.83 -33.81 11.13
C TYR A 110 -13.13 -34.76 9.96
N PRO A 111 -12.21 -35.67 9.60
CA PRO A 111 -12.47 -36.69 8.57
C PRO A 111 -13.79 -37.43 8.87
N GLU A 112 -14.59 -37.70 7.84
CA GLU A 112 -15.85 -38.47 7.89
C GLU A 112 -17.07 -37.81 8.57
N THR A 113 -17.09 -36.48 8.69
CA THR A 113 -18.27 -35.74 9.20
C THR A 113 -19.12 -35.05 8.13
N TYR A 114 -18.96 -35.42 6.85
CA TYR A 114 -19.76 -34.94 5.72
C TYR A 114 -20.36 -36.10 4.92
#